data_AF-A0A924RCU9-F1
#
_entry.id   AF-A0A924RCU9-F1
#
_cell.length_a   1.000
_cell.length_b   1.000
_cell.length_c   1.000
_cell.angle_alpha   90.00
_cell.angle_beta   90.00
_cell.angle_gamma   90.00
#
_symmetry.space_group_name_H-M   'P 1'
#
loop_
_entity.id
_entity.type
_entity.pdbx_description
1 polymer ?
#
loop_
_entity_poly.entity_id
_entity_poly.type
_entity_poly.pdbx_seq_one_letter_code
_entity_poly.pdbx_strand_id
1 'polypeptide(L)'
;MNLASIPANVPFLESLATAWLAAHADPSRGLILLPTRRAARSLADAFLRAGNGRPMLLPRITALGALDETPLALAGALALPPAVAAAPRLAGLAKLILRMPSDLGGATTIDQAWRLAVELAKLMDEADRAEL
;
A
#
# COMPACT_ATOMS: atom_id res chain seq x y z
N MET A 1 9.07 16.94 -27.25
CA MET A 1 8.04 16.16 -26.53
C MET A 1 8.05 14.77 -27.13
N ASN A 2 8.44 13.75 -26.36
CA ASN A 2 8.54 12.38 -26.89
C ASN A 2 7.16 11.72 -26.74
N LEU A 3 6.47 11.50 -27.84
CA LEU A 3 5.15 10.87 -27.86
C LEU A 3 5.28 9.46 -28.44
N ALA A 4 4.83 8.48 -27.68
CA ALA A 4 4.80 7.08 -28.09
C ALA A 4 3.36 6.57 -28.00
N SER A 5 3.03 5.55 -28.81
CA SER A 5 1.72 4.92 -28.83
C SER A 5 1.87 3.42 -28.70
N ILE A 6 0.97 2.78 -27.95
CA ILE A 6 0.87 1.33 -27.82
C ILE A 6 -0.46 0.92 -28.45
N PRO A 7 -0.48 -0.03 -29.40
CA PRO A 7 -1.70 -0.52 -30.02
C PRO A 7 -2.71 -1.05 -28.98
N ALA A 8 -4.00 -0.81 -29.19
CA ALA A 8 -5.05 -1.23 -28.25
C ALA A 8 -5.29 -2.76 -28.22
N ASN A 9 -4.76 -3.50 -29.20
CA ASN A 9 -4.91 -4.94 -29.32
C ASN A 9 -3.82 -5.74 -28.59
N VAL A 10 -2.85 -5.08 -27.94
CA VAL A 10 -1.81 -5.75 -27.16
C VAL A 10 -1.94 -5.43 -25.67
N PRO A 11 -1.46 -6.31 -24.77
CA PRO A 11 -1.46 -6.01 -23.35
C PRO A 11 -0.58 -4.78 -23.07
N PHE A 12 -1.22 -3.67 -22.71
CA PHE A 12 -0.57 -2.37 -22.57
C PHE A 12 0.61 -2.41 -21.57
N LEU A 13 0.38 -2.95 -20.37
CA LEU A 13 1.39 -2.95 -19.29
C LEU A 13 2.59 -3.85 -19.62
N GLU A 14 2.38 -4.98 -20.29
CA GLU A 14 3.47 -5.88 -20.69
C GLU A 14 4.30 -5.29 -21.82
N SER A 15 3.61 -4.65 -22.77
CA SER A 15 4.25 -3.92 -23.86
C SER A 15 5.07 -2.75 -23.34
N LEU A 16 4.53 -1.99 -22.36
CA LEU A 16 5.22 -0.90 -21.70
C LEU A 16 6.46 -1.39 -20.93
N ALA A 17 6.33 -2.46 -20.13
CA ALA A 17 7.45 -3.00 -19.37
C ALA A 17 8.59 -3.47 -20.29
N THR A 18 8.25 -4.19 -21.37
CA THR A 18 9.22 -4.67 -22.36
C THR A 18 9.92 -3.51 -23.06
N ALA A 19 9.15 -2.50 -23.50
CA ALA A 19 9.70 -1.31 -24.15
C ALA A 19 10.59 -0.50 -23.20
N TRP A 20 10.21 -0.38 -21.92
CA TRP A 20 10.99 0.32 -20.91
C TRP A 20 12.35 -0.33 -20.68
N LEU A 21 12.37 -1.66 -20.51
CA LEU A 21 13.60 -2.45 -20.32
C LEU A 21 14.52 -2.39 -21.55
N ALA A 22 13.95 -2.36 -22.76
CA ALA A 22 14.72 -2.24 -23.99
C ALA A 22 15.32 -0.83 -24.20
N ALA A 23 14.62 0.21 -23.73
CA ALA A 23 15.01 1.60 -23.94
C ALA A 23 16.02 2.13 -22.90
N HIS A 24 16.15 1.49 -21.73
CA HIS A 24 16.97 1.99 -20.63
C HIS A 24 18.03 0.96 -20.21
N ALA A 25 19.31 1.35 -20.30
CA ALA A 25 20.42 0.54 -19.81
C ALA A 25 20.35 0.32 -18.28
N ASP A 26 19.81 1.30 -17.55
CA ASP A 26 19.48 1.20 -16.13
C ASP A 26 17.98 1.45 -15.96
N PRO A 27 17.14 0.39 -15.91
CA PRO A 27 15.69 0.53 -15.87
C PRO A 27 15.18 1.08 -14.54
N SER A 28 16.00 1.12 -13.49
CA SER A 28 15.65 1.68 -12.19
C SER A 28 15.54 3.21 -12.22
N ARG A 29 16.18 3.85 -13.20
CA ARG A 29 16.24 5.30 -13.33
C ARG A 29 15.06 5.82 -14.13
N GLY A 30 13.94 6.02 -13.43
CA GLY A 30 12.79 6.74 -13.98
C GLY A 30 11.58 6.75 -13.06
N LEU A 31 10.56 7.51 -13.47
CA LEU A 31 9.27 7.61 -12.81
C LEU A 31 8.18 7.26 -13.81
N ILE A 32 7.36 6.26 -13.47
CA ILE A 32 6.19 5.87 -14.25
C ILE A 32 4.94 6.25 -13.46
N LEU A 33 4.15 7.16 -14.02
CA LEU A 33 2.89 7.61 -13.43
C LEU A 33 1.72 6.86 -14.08
N LEU A 34 0.83 6.32 -13.25
CA LEU A 34 -0.31 5.52 -13.68
C LEU A 34 -1.61 6.05 -13.08
N PRO A 35 -2.75 5.86 -13.75
CA PRO A 35 -4.03 6.41 -13.26
C PRO A 35 -4.48 5.77 -11.94
N THR A 36 -4.19 4.48 -11.70
CA THR A 36 -4.71 3.74 -10.54
C THR A 36 -3.65 2.90 -9.84
N ARG A 37 -3.86 2.61 -8.54
CA ARG A 37 -2.99 1.71 -7.74
C ARG A 37 -2.95 0.29 -8.33
N ARG A 38 -4.09 -0.18 -8.86
CA ARG A 38 -4.17 -1.48 -9.55
C ARG A 38 -3.24 -1.55 -10.76
N ALA A 39 -3.21 -0.50 -11.58
CA ALA A 39 -2.30 -0.43 -12.72
C ALA A 39 -0.83 -0.43 -12.28
N ALA A 40 -0.50 0.27 -11.19
CA ALA A 40 0.85 0.28 -10.62
C ALA A 40 1.32 -1.11 -10.17
N ARG A 41 0.48 -1.83 -9.41
CA ARG A 41 0.75 -3.21 -8.99
C ARG A 41 0.91 -4.14 -10.21
N SER A 42 -0.03 -4.09 -11.15
CA SER A 42 0.04 -4.92 -12.36
C SER A 42 1.24 -4.61 -13.27
N LEU A 43 1.75 -3.37 -13.26
CA LEU A 43 2.98 -3.03 -14.00
C LEU A 43 4.22 -3.65 -13.34
N ALA A 44 4.29 -3.65 -12.01
CA ALA A 44 5.38 -4.33 -11.30
C ALA A 44 5.44 -5.82 -11.66
N ASP A 45 4.28 -6.49 -11.69
CA ASP A 45 4.20 -7.89 -12.13
C ASP A 45 4.61 -8.08 -13.59
N ALA A 46 4.25 -7.12 -14.45
CA ALA A 46 4.64 -7.15 -15.87
C ALA A 46 6.16 -7.02 -16.05
N PHE A 47 6.85 -6.22 -15.23
CA PHE A 47 8.30 -6.16 -15.22
C PHE A 47 8.94 -7.49 -14.82
N LEU A 48 8.38 -8.18 -13.81
CA LEU A 48 8.88 -9.49 -13.40
C LEU A 48 8.72 -10.53 -14.51
N ARG A 49 7.59 -10.53 -15.22
CA ARG A 49 7.38 -11.39 -16.40
C ARG A 49 8.35 -11.07 -17.53
N ALA A 50 8.52 -9.79 -17.87
CA ALA A 50 9.47 -9.36 -18.90
C ALA A 50 10.93 -9.66 -18.53
N GLY A 51 11.27 -9.67 -17.24
CA GLY A 51 12.57 -10.03 -16.69
C GLY A 51 12.81 -11.54 -16.54
N ASN A 52 11.89 -12.40 -16.98
CA ASN A 52 11.92 -13.85 -16.77
C ASN A 52 12.12 -14.24 -15.27
N GLY A 53 11.49 -13.50 -14.36
CA GLY A 53 11.56 -13.75 -12.92
C GLY A 53 12.90 -13.39 -12.26
N ARG A 54 13.83 -12.74 -12.99
CA ARG A 54 15.09 -12.28 -12.40
C ARG A 54 14.84 -11.11 -11.44
N PRO A 55 15.46 -11.10 -10.25
CA PRO A 55 15.43 -9.93 -9.38
C PRO A 55 16.02 -8.73 -10.11
N MET A 56 15.31 -7.61 -10.12
CA MET A 56 15.77 -6.37 -10.75
C MET A 56 15.28 -5.15 -9.97
N LEU A 57 16.03 -4.06 -10.10
CA LEU A 57 15.60 -2.76 -9.60
C LEU A 57 14.60 -2.16 -10.59
N LEU A 58 13.42 -1.84 -10.10
CA LEU A 58 12.34 -1.25 -10.90
C LEU A 58 12.43 0.28 -10.89
N PRO A 59 11.92 0.95 -11.94
CA PRO A 59 11.69 2.39 -11.87
C PRO A 59 10.71 2.70 -10.73
N ARG A 60 10.67 3.97 -10.30
CA ARG A 60 9.64 4.41 -9.36
C ARG A 60 8.28 4.34 -10.06
N ILE A 61 7.41 3.43 -9.65
CA ILE A 61 6.04 3.31 -10.17
C ILE A 61 5.10 3.99 -9.18
N THR A 62 4.28 4.93 -9.63
CA THR A 62 3.39 5.68 -8.74
C THR A 62 2.03 5.91 -9.37
N ALA A 63 0.97 5.61 -8.62
CA ALA A 63 -0.39 5.92 -9.04
C ALA A 63 -0.71 7.38 -8.75
N LEU A 64 -1.42 8.06 -9.65
CA LEU A 64 -1.83 9.45 -9.47
C LEU A 64 -2.69 9.62 -8.22
N GLY A 65 -3.64 8.71 -7.96
CA GLY A 65 -4.41 8.69 -6.71
C GLY A 65 -3.63 8.27 -5.45
N ALA A 66 -2.35 7.94 -5.57
CA ALA A 66 -1.44 7.74 -4.43
C ALA A 66 -0.50 8.94 -4.20
N LEU A 67 -0.42 9.87 -5.16
CA LEU A 67 0.42 11.08 -5.04
C LEU A 67 -0.08 12.06 -3.97
N ASP A 68 -1.34 11.96 -3.53
CA ASP A 68 -1.82 12.77 -2.40
C ASP A 68 -1.32 12.23 -1.05
N GLU A 69 -0.93 10.96 -0.96
CA GLU A 69 -0.45 10.32 0.27
C GLU A 69 1.08 10.18 0.32
N THR A 70 1.76 9.92 -0.81
CA THR A 70 3.18 9.53 -0.82
C THR A 70 4.22 10.64 -0.62
N PRO A 71 4.10 11.85 -1.21
CA PRO A 71 5.08 12.92 -0.99
C PRO A 71 5.01 13.46 0.44
N LEU A 72 3.80 13.51 1.02
CA LEU A 72 3.57 14.02 2.36
C LEU A 72 4.00 13.01 3.44
N ALA A 73 3.81 11.71 3.19
CA ALA A 73 4.25 10.66 4.10
C ALA A 73 5.77 10.65 4.32
N LEU A 74 6.61 10.81 3.28
CA LEU A 74 8.06 10.68 3.45
C LEU A 74 8.70 11.86 4.20
N ALA A 75 8.15 13.07 4.07
CA ALA A 75 8.64 14.26 4.77
C ALA A 75 8.29 14.24 6.28
N GLY A 76 7.20 13.58 6.68
CA GLY A 76 6.77 13.43 8.08
C GLY A 76 7.16 12.10 8.73
N ALA A 77 7.40 11.03 7.95
CA ALA A 77 7.64 9.68 8.48
C ALA A 77 9.00 9.50 9.19
N LEU A 78 9.96 10.40 8.97
CA LEU A 78 11.26 10.33 9.68
C LEU A 78 11.16 10.79 11.14
N ALA A 79 10.04 11.38 11.56
CA ALA A 79 9.78 11.83 12.93
C ALA A 79 8.46 11.24 13.48
N LEU A 80 8.19 9.97 13.20
CA LEU A 80 7.05 9.29 13.82
C LEU A 80 7.25 9.20 15.34
N PRO A 81 6.22 9.49 16.15
CA PRO A 81 6.28 9.19 17.56
C PRO A 81 6.50 7.67 17.76
N PRO A 82 7.15 7.26 18.86
CA PRO A 82 7.44 5.85 19.09
C PRO A 82 6.15 5.02 19.06
N ALA A 83 6.24 3.84 18.46
CA ALA A 83 5.12 2.92 18.39
C ALA A 83 4.56 2.64 19.80
N VAL A 84 3.24 2.71 19.93
CA VAL A 84 2.58 2.41 21.20
C VAL A 84 2.74 0.91 21.48
N ALA A 85 3.26 0.56 22.66
CA ALA A 85 3.39 -0.83 23.08
C ALA A 85 2.03 -1.55 23.10
N ALA A 86 2.03 -2.88 22.91
CA ALA A 86 0.80 -3.65 22.75
C ALA A 86 -0.17 -3.52 23.93
N ALA A 87 0.31 -3.54 25.17
CA ALA A 87 -0.53 -3.43 26.37
C ALA A 87 -1.29 -2.09 26.48
N PRO A 88 -0.63 -0.90 26.40
CA PRO A 88 -1.35 0.37 26.42
C PRO A 88 -2.28 0.56 25.22
N ARG A 89 -1.92 0.02 24.05
CA ARG A 89 -2.79 -0.01 22.86
C ARG A 89 -4.10 -0.74 23.14
N LEU A 90 -4.02 -1.97 23.66
CA LEU A 90 -5.20 -2.78 23.99
C LEU A 90 -6.04 -2.16 25.12
N ALA A 91 -5.40 -1.61 26.14
CA ALA A 91 -6.10 -0.92 27.22
C ALA A 91 -6.87 0.33 26.72
N GLY A 92 -6.28 1.08 25.78
CA GLY A 92 -6.95 2.21 25.11
C GLY A 92 -8.17 1.76 24.31
N LEU A 93 -8.01 0.74 23.48
CA LEU A 93 -9.11 0.17 22.68
C LEU A 93 -10.24 -0.38 23.57
N ALA A 94 -9.92 -1.12 24.63
CA ALA A 94 -10.91 -1.64 25.57
C ALA A 94 -11.70 -0.50 26.25
N LYS A 95 -11.04 0.60 26.62
CA LYS A 95 -11.72 1.79 27.17
C LYS A 95 -12.67 2.44 26.16
N LEU A 96 -12.31 2.50 24.89
CA LEU A 96 -13.17 3.04 23.84
C LEU A 96 -14.39 2.13 23.61
N ILE A 97 -14.18 0.81 23.57
CA ILE A 97 -15.24 -0.19 23.39
C ILE A 97 -16.24 -0.16 24.55
N LEU A 98 -15.78 0.04 25.80
CA LEU A 98 -16.66 0.20 26.98
C LEU A 98 -17.48 1.50 26.94
N ARG A 99 -17.00 2.53 26.26
CA ARG A 99 -17.69 3.81 26.11
C ARG A 99 -18.67 3.82 24.93
N MET A 100 -18.60 2.82 24.07
CA MET A 100 -19.47 2.71 22.91
C MET A 100 -20.85 2.20 23.36
N PRO A 101 -21.95 2.74 22.80
CA PRO A 101 -23.28 2.20 23.03
C PRO A 101 -23.37 0.71 22.65
N SER A 102 -24.08 -0.10 23.44
CA SER A 102 -24.15 -1.55 23.24
C SER A 102 -24.86 -1.95 21.94
N ASP A 103 -25.79 -1.12 21.47
CA ASP A 103 -26.48 -1.23 20.18
C ASP A 103 -25.55 -1.00 18.97
N LEU A 104 -24.42 -0.31 19.18
CA LEU A 104 -23.36 -0.14 18.19
C LEU A 104 -22.21 -1.15 18.36
N GLY A 105 -22.40 -2.18 19.20
CA GLY A 105 -21.40 -3.22 19.45
C GLY A 105 -20.49 -2.94 20.66
N GLY A 106 -20.84 -1.97 21.50
CA GLY A 106 -20.11 -1.70 22.74
C GLY A 106 -20.21 -2.85 23.74
N ALA A 107 -19.13 -3.08 24.48
CA ALA A 107 -19.10 -4.12 25.50
C ALA A 107 -19.68 -3.61 26.82
N THR A 108 -20.44 -4.46 27.52
CA THR A 108 -20.99 -4.14 28.85
C THR A 108 -20.06 -4.56 29.99
N THR A 109 -19.06 -5.39 29.70
CA THR A 109 -18.08 -5.90 30.68
C THR A 109 -16.65 -5.70 30.20
N ILE A 110 -15.72 -5.60 31.16
CA ILE A 110 -14.29 -5.41 30.88
C ILE A 110 -13.71 -6.60 30.11
N ASP A 111 -14.08 -7.83 30.48
CA ASP A 111 -13.57 -9.05 29.83
C ASP A 111 -14.01 -9.16 28.36
N GLN A 112 -15.24 -8.71 28.06
CA GLN A 112 -15.73 -8.64 26.68
C GLN A 112 -15.01 -7.54 25.91
N ALA A 113 -14.84 -6.35 26.52
CA ALA A 113 -14.13 -5.23 25.92
C ALA A 113 -12.67 -5.59 25.59
N TRP A 114 -12.01 -6.32 26.48
CA TRP A 114 -10.63 -6.78 26.27
C TRP A 114 -10.52 -7.74 25.10
N ARG A 115 -11.43 -8.72 24.99
CA ARG A 115 -11.47 -9.65 23.86
C ARG A 115 -11.71 -8.94 22.53
N LEU A 116 -12.66 -8.01 22.49
CA LEU A 116 -12.92 -7.20 21.29
C LEU A 116 -11.73 -6.31 20.92
N ALA A 117 -11.03 -5.73 21.91
CA ALA A 117 -9.82 -4.95 21.66
C ALA A 117 -8.70 -5.76 21.00
N VAL A 118 -8.54 -7.03 21.40
CA VAL A 118 -7.57 -7.94 20.78
C VAL A 118 -7.92 -8.23 19.32
N GLU A 119 -9.17 -8.57 19.03
CA GLU A 119 -9.59 -8.88 17.65
C GLU A 119 -9.58 -7.64 16.75
N LEU A 120 -10.00 -6.48 17.26
CA LEU A 120 -9.92 -5.22 16.53
C LEU A 120 -8.48 -4.84 16.21
N ALA A 121 -7.55 -5.01 17.16
CA ALA A 121 -6.13 -4.75 16.92
C ALA A 121 -5.56 -5.64 15.82
N LYS A 122 -5.93 -6.94 15.80
CA LYS A 122 -5.53 -7.84 14.70
C LYS A 122 -6.09 -7.40 13.36
N LEU A 123 -7.37 -7.04 13.31
CA LEU A 123 -8.02 -6.55 12.09
C LEU A 123 -7.34 -5.29 11.54
N MET A 124 -6.99 -4.33 12.41
CA MET A 124 -6.27 -3.12 12.03
C MET A 124 -4.86 -3.45 11.51
N ASP A 125 -4.15 -4.36 12.19
CA ASP A 125 -2.82 -4.81 11.77
C ASP A 125 -2.87 -5.58 10.42
N GLU A 126 -3.98 -6.27 10.11
CA GLU A 126 -4.20 -6.96 8.83
C GLU A 126 -4.59 -5.99 7.70
N ALA A 127 -5.43 -5.00 7.97
CA ALA A 127 -5.83 -3.99 6.99
C ALA A 127 -4.62 -3.19 6.48
N ASP A 128 -3.72 -2.78 7.38
CA ASP A 128 -2.47 -2.09 7.04
C ASP A 128 -1.59 -2.93 6.10
N ARG A 129 -1.54 -4.26 6.30
CA ARG A 129 -0.77 -5.17 5.43
C ARG A 129 -1.38 -5.38 4.04
N ALA A 130 -2.70 -5.26 3.88
CA ALA A 130 -3.36 -5.44 2.59
C ALA A 130 -3.24 -4.22 1.66
N GLU A 131 -2.95 -3.04 2.23
CA GLU A 131 -2.73 -1.79 1.50
C GLU A 131 -1.30 -1.64 0.97
N LEU A 132 -0.33 -2.34 1.56
CA LEU A 132 1.02 -2.53 1.05
C LEU A 132 1.02 -3.44 -0.20
#